data_AF-A0A3D4BLQ5-F1
#
_entry.id   AF-A0A3D4BLQ5-F1
#
_cell.length_a   1.000
_cell.length_b   1.000
_cell.length_c   1.000
_cell.angle_alpha   90.00
_cell.angle_beta   90.00
_cell.angle_gamma   90.00
#
_symmetry.space_group_name_H-M   'P 1'
#
loop_
_entity.id
_entity.type
_entity.pdbx_description
1 polymer ?
#
loop_
_entity_poly.entity_id
_entity_poly.type
_entity_poly.pdbx_seq_one_letter_code
_entity_poly.pdbx_strand_id
1 'polypeptide(L)'
;MLITLEHLGRKYRANLNKGIDLSSVLGDAKKELRAWHVPSVLKEPVKGDGWVGSVKDGSPVNFYDIRFNPHGNGTHTESYGHISPERESVNQQFKEFHTLAYLAEVVPEDKNGDQVITLGSLRGHIKKWNFESLILKTGNYPEGHDFSNTNPPYLEPELITFVKEMGVRHLLLDLPSVDRESDGGKVQAHKLFWNFP
;
A
#
# COMPACT_ATOMS: atom_id res chain seq x y z
N MET A 1 -7.08 8.57 -23.68
CA MET A 1 -7.86 7.42 -24.15
C MET A 1 -9.17 7.41 -23.39
N LEU A 2 -10.32 7.46 -24.08
CA LEU A 2 -11.62 7.29 -23.46
C LEU A 2 -12.02 5.82 -23.58
N ILE A 3 -12.44 5.21 -22.47
CA ILE A 3 -12.90 3.82 -22.44
C ILE A 3 -14.31 3.74 -21.90
N THR A 4 -15.01 2.68 -22.28
CA THR A 4 -16.26 2.25 -21.68
C THR A 4 -16.09 0.79 -21.27
N LEU A 5 -16.40 0.48 -20.01
CA LEU A 5 -16.28 -0.87 -19.46
C LEU A 5 -17.56 -1.25 -18.74
N GLU A 6 -17.84 -2.54 -18.68
CA GLU A 6 -18.92 -3.11 -17.88
C GLU A 6 -18.30 -3.94 -16.76
N HIS A 7 -18.68 -3.66 -15.51
CA HIS A 7 -18.20 -4.39 -14.35
C HIS A 7 -19.27 -4.41 -13.26
N LEU A 8 -19.40 -5.51 -12.53
CA LEU A 8 -20.44 -5.69 -11.50
C LEU A 8 -21.84 -5.27 -11.97
N GLY A 9 -22.21 -5.65 -13.21
CA GLY A 9 -23.52 -5.36 -13.83
C GLY A 9 -23.78 -3.88 -14.10
N ARG A 10 -22.75 -3.04 -14.16
CA ARG A 10 -22.85 -1.59 -14.40
C ARG A 10 -21.88 -1.15 -15.48
N LYS A 11 -22.31 -0.17 -16.27
CA LYS A 11 -21.51 0.44 -17.33
C LYS A 11 -20.82 1.70 -16.80
N TYR A 12 -19.50 1.75 -16.96
CA TYR A 12 -18.64 2.86 -16.56
C TYR A 12 -17.99 3.51 -17.79
N ARG A 13 -17.66 4.79 -17.66
CA ARG A 13 -16.86 5.54 -18.62
C ARG A 13 -15.69 6.17 -17.90
N ALA A 14 -14.50 6.06 -18.45
CA ALA A 14 -13.29 6.62 -17.88
C ALA A 14 -12.43 7.31 -18.94
N ASN A 15 -11.75 8.38 -18.54
CA ASN A 15 -10.70 9.00 -19.34
C ASN A 15 -9.34 8.64 -18.74
N LEU A 16 -8.65 7.69 -19.37
CA LEU A 16 -7.35 7.21 -18.89
C LEU A 16 -6.24 8.27 -19.00
N ASN A 17 -6.45 9.36 -19.74
CA ASN A 17 -5.51 10.50 -19.77
C ASN A 17 -5.68 11.43 -18.56
N LYS A 18 -6.68 11.19 -17.69
CA LYS A 18 -6.94 11.96 -16.47
C LYS A 18 -6.86 11.07 -15.23
N GLY A 19 -6.01 10.03 -15.28
CA GLY A 19 -5.71 9.20 -14.13
C GLY A 19 -5.16 10.03 -12.97
N ILE A 20 -5.45 9.60 -11.75
CA ILE A 20 -4.87 10.15 -10.53
C ILE A 20 -3.82 9.14 -10.07
N ASP A 21 -2.58 9.61 -9.88
CA ASP A 21 -1.53 8.79 -9.29
C ASP A 21 -1.75 8.73 -7.77
N LEU A 22 -1.87 7.52 -7.24
CA LEU A 22 -1.99 7.26 -5.81
C LEU A 22 -0.69 6.72 -5.20
N SER A 23 0.38 6.66 -6.00
CA SER A 23 1.68 6.16 -5.55
C SER A 23 2.40 7.21 -4.72
N SER A 24 3.08 6.78 -3.67
CA SER A 24 4.06 7.60 -2.99
C SER A 24 5.33 7.73 -3.83
N VAL A 25 6.12 8.78 -3.56
CA VAL A 25 7.41 8.96 -4.22
C VAL A 25 8.37 7.85 -3.80
N LEU A 26 9.09 7.26 -4.76
CA LEU A 26 10.11 6.24 -4.53
C LEU A 26 11.43 6.67 -5.15
N GLY A 27 12.53 6.66 -4.37
CA GLY A 27 13.85 7.02 -4.89
C GLY A 27 14.22 8.50 -4.77
N ASP A 28 13.44 9.31 -4.07
CA ASP A 28 13.87 10.65 -3.67
C ASP A 28 13.89 10.70 -2.15
N ALA A 29 15.09 10.64 -1.56
CA ALA A 29 15.29 10.60 -0.11
C ALA A 29 14.65 11.78 0.65
N LYS A 30 14.33 12.90 -0.03
CA LYS A 30 13.64 14.04 0.60
C LYS A 30 12.13 13.94 0.56
N LYS A 31 11.59 13.04 -0.28
CA LYS A 31 10.16 12.98 -0.60
C LYS A 31 9.52 11.63 -0.34
N GLU A 32 10.30 10.56 -0.37
CA GLU A 32 9.78 9.22 -0.18
C GLU A 32 9.30 8.99 1.24
N LEU A 33 8.18 8.28 1.36
CA LEU A 33 7.66 7.83 2.64
C LEU A 33 8.47 6.61 3.10
N ARG A 34 8.72 6.53 4.42
CA ARG A 34 9.50 5.44 5.02
C ARG A 34 8.87 4.93 6.30
N ALA A 35 9.17 3.68 6.65
CA ALA A 35 8.73 3.05 7.89
C ALA A 35 9.77 2.04 8.40
N TRP A 36 9.68 1.64 9.67
CA TRP A 36 10.55 0.64 10.31
C TRP A 36 12.06 0.91 10.21
N HIS A 37 12.44 2.18 10.23
CA HIS A 37 13.82 2.68 10.13
C HIS A 37 14.55 2.20 8.88
N VAL A 38 13.83 1.80 7.83
CA VAL A 38 14.49 1.39 6.59
C VAL A 38 15.21 2.59 5.97
N PRO A 39 16.42 2.39 5.43
CA PRO A 39 17.12 3.46 4.75
C PRO A 39 16.34 3.92 3.51
N SER A 40 16.69 5.10 3.04
CA SER A 40 16.23 5.60 1.76
C SER A 40 16.61 4.67 0.61
N VAL A 41 15.83 4.72 -0.48
CA VAL A 41 16.15 3.97 -1.69
C VAL A 41 17.51 4.39 -2.23
N LEU A 42 18.41 3.42 -2.38
CA LEU A 42 19.74 3.62 -2.89
C LEU A 42 19.74 3.48 -4.41
N LYS A 43 20.29 4.48 -5.11
CA LYS A 43 20.46 4.50 -6.56
C LYS A 43 21.90 4.86 -6.89
N GLU A 44 22.64 3.93 -7.45
CA GLU A 44 24.07 4.12 -7.78
C GLU A 44 24.37 3.62 -9.19
N PRO A 45 25.25 4.29 -9.96
CA PRO A 45 25.63 3.78 -11.26
C PRO A 45 26.41 2.49 -11.09
N VAL A 46 26.15 1.52 -11.98
CA VAL A 46 26.95 0.30 -12.08
C VAL A 46 28.40 0.68 -12.39
N LYS A 47 29.35 0.05 -11.70
CA LYS A 47 30.80 0.28 -11.89
C LYS A 47 31.50 -1.05 -12.14
N GLY A 48 32.27 -1.13 -13.22
CA GLY A 48 33.02 -2.34 -13.59
C GLY A 48 33.92 -2.10 -14.79
N ASP A 49 35.06 -2.79 -14.86
CA ASP A 49 35.99 -2.76 -16.01
C ASP A 49 36.42 -1.36 -16.48
N GLY A 50 36.60 -0.42 -15.54
CA GLY A 50 36.97 0.96 -15.83
C GLY A 50 35.83 1.83 -16.39
N TRP A 51 34.61 1.30 -16.43
CA TRP A 51 33.42 1.99 -16.88
C TRP A 51 32.48 2.33 -15.71
N VAL A 52 31.82 3.49 -15.82
CA VAL A 52 30.80 3.97 -14.88
C VAL A 52 29.52 4.19 -15.67
N GLY A 53 28.44 3.52 -15.28
CA GLY A 53 27.13 3.56 -15.95
C GLY A 53 26.36 4.87 -15.74
N SER A 54 27.00 6.01 -15.93
CA SER A 54 26.41 7.34 -15.74
C SER A 54 26.76 8.23 -16.93
N VAL A 55 25.74 8.83 -17.55
CA VAL A 55 25.93 9.78 -18.66
C VAL A 55 26.78 10.96 -18.23
N LYS A 56 26.61 11.39 -16.97
CA LYS A 56 27.42 12.48 -16.39
C LYS A 56 28.90 12.12 -16.32
N ASP A 57 29.23 10.83 -16.19
CA ASP A 57 30.58 10.30 -16.10
C ASP A 57 31.10 9.77 -17.46
N GLY A 58 30.41 10.08 -18.56
CA GLY A 58 30.86 9.79 -19.93
C GLY A 58 30.31 8.50 -20.55
N SER A 59 29.46 7.75 -19.85
CA SER A 59 28.75 6.61 -20.45
C SER A 59 27.68 7.07 -21.45
N PRO A 60 27.34 6.28 -22.49
CA PRO A 60 26.22 6.58 -23.38
C PRO A 60 24.84 6.38 -22.72
N VAL A 61 24.79 5.76 -21.53
CA VAL A 61 23.55 5.39 -20.82
C VAL A 61 23.66 5.61 -19.31
N ASN A 62 22.51 5.85 -18.66
CA ASN A 62 22.38 5.76 -17.20
C ASN A 62 21.99 4.32 -16.85
N PHE A 63 22.97 3.55 -16.42
CA PHE A 63 22.82 2.16 -16.00
C PHE A 63 23.08 2.06 -14.50
N TYR A 64 21.99 2.10 -13.73
CA TYR A 64 22.02 2.23 -12.27
C TYR A 64 21.43 0.99 -11.60
N ASP A 65 22.05 0.57 -10.51
CA ASP A 65 21.47 -0.37 -9.55
C ASP A 65 20.52 0.38 -8.61
N ILE A 66 19.42 -0.29 -8.25
CA ILE A 66 18.45 0.19 -7.27
C ILE A 66 18.32 -0.84 -6.15
N ARG A 67 18.44 -0.36 -4.90
CA ARG A 67 18.21 -1.18 -3.70
C ARG A 67 17.21 -0.49 -2.78
N PHE A 68 16.16 -1.20 -2.41
CA PHE A 68 15.11 -0.72 -1.52
C PHE A 68 14.45 -1.87 -0.74
N ASN A 69 13.72 -1.52 0.32
CA ASN A 69 12.81 -2.43 1.02
C ASN A 69 11.37 -2.13 0.53
N PRO A 70 10.68 -3.07 -0.12
CA PRO A 70 9.36 -2.80 -0.70
C PRO A 70 8.27 -2.55 0.33
N HIS A 71 8.43 -3.02 1.57
CA HIS A 71 7.47 -2.73 2.64
C HIS A 71 7.76 -1.35 3.24
N GLY A 72 9.02 -1.06 3.53
CA GLY A 72 9.41 0.20 4.16
C GLY A 72 9.60 1.38 3.21
N ASN A 73 9.55 1.19 1.89
CA ASN A 73 9.69 2.25 0.89
C ASN A 73 8.58 2.16 -0.17
N GLY A 74 7.95 3.30 -0.46
CA GLY A 74 7.02 3.42 -1.57
C GLY A 74 5.64 2.80 -1.32
N THR A 75 4.81 2.80 -2.35
CA THR A 75 3.52 2.10 -2.36
C THR A 75 3.72 0.67 -2.83
N HIS A 76 3.22 -0.30 -2.06
CA HIS A 76 3.36 -1.72 -2.38
C HIS A 76 2.04 -2.48 -2.17
N THR A 77 2.07 -3.76 -2.51
CA THR A 77 0.99 -4.70 -2.23
C THR A 77 1.57 -6.02 -1.76
N GLU A 78 0.80 -6.75 -0.99
CA GLU A 78 1.24 -7.96 -0.31
C GLU A 78 0.35 -9.14 -0.66
N SER A 79 0.95 -10.32 -0.65
CA SER A 79 0.25 -11.59 -0.55
C SER A 79 0.45 -12.12 0.86
N TYR A 80 -0.31 -13.16 1.23
CA TYR A 80 -0.04 -13.89 2.47
C TYR A 80 1.36 -14.52 2.53
N GLY A 81 2.08 -14.58 1.40
CA GLY A 81 3.51 -14.86 1.32
C GLY A 81 4.38 -13.93 2.18
N HIS A 82 3.87 -12.76 2.58
CA HIS A 82 4.51 -11.86 3.54
C HIS A 82 4.62 -12.48 4.95
N ILE A 83 3.63 -13.27 5.35
CA ILE A 83 3.54 -13.90 6.68
C ILE A 83 3.65 -15.43 6.65
N SER A 84 3.83 -16.01 5.46
CA SER A 84 3.95 -17.44 5.21
C SER A 84 5.40 -17.87 5.03
N PRO A 85 5.83 -19.01 5.60
CA PRO A 85 7.17 -19.55 5.37
C PRO A 85 7.43 -19.91 3.89
N GLU A 86 6.37 -20.20 3.12
CA GLU A 86 6.47 -20.60 1.71
C GLU A 86 6.63 -19.41 0.74
N ARG A 87 6.44 -18.17 1.23
CA ARG A 87 6.67 -16.92 0.49
C ARG A 87 5.98 -16.85 -0.87
N GLU A 88 4.68 -17.11 -0.89
CA GLU A 88 3.90 -17.15 -2.11
C GLU A 88 3.91 -15.83 -2.88
N SER A 89 4.14 -15.94 -4.18
CA SER A 89 4.34 -14.78 -5.03
C SER A 89 3.05 -13.97 -5.22
N VAL A 90 3.13 -12.66 -4.96
CA VAL A 90 2.08 -11.69 -5.33
C VAL A 90 1.67 -11.87 -6.79
N ASN A 91 2.62 -12.03 -7.71
CA ASN A 91 2.34 -12.16 -9.14
C ASN A 91 1.61 -13.46 -9.49
N GLN A 92 1.69 -14.50 -8.64
CA GLN A 92 0.96 -15.75 -8.83
C GLN A 92 -0.45 -15.69 -8.23
N GLN A 93 -0.63 -14.96 -7.12
CA GLN A 93 -1.91 -14.83 -6.43
C GLN A 93 -2.80 -13.76 -7.06
N PHE A 94 -2.23 -12.61 -7.43
CA PHE A 94 -2.96 -11.48 -7.98
C PHE A 94 -2.97 -11.50 -9.52
N LYS A 95 -4.13 -11.80 -10.10
CA LYS A 95 -4.32 -11.90 -11.56
C LYS A 95 -5.28 -10.86 -12.14
N GLU A 96 -6.03 -10.18 -11.29
CA GLU A 96 -7.05 -9.21 -11.68
C GLU A 96 -6.58 -7.79 -11.35
N PHE A 97 -5.71 -7.25 -12.20
CA PHE A 97 -5.02 -5.97 -11.99
C PHE A 97 -5.92 -4.73 -12.05
N HIS A 98 -7.19 -4.88 -12.38
CA HIS A 98 -8.16 -3.79 -12.46
C HIS A 98 -9.41 -4.18 -11.69
N THR A 99 -9.76 -3.36 -10.71
CA THR A 99 -10.90 -3.57 -9.83
C THR A 99 -11.71 -2.28 -9.72
N LEU A 100 -12.98 -2.39 -9.34
CA LEU A 100 -13.69 -1.22 -8.85
C LEU A 100 -13.29 -0.97 -7.40
N ALA A 101 -12.81 0.25 -7.14
CA ALA A 101 -12.41 0.69 -5.81
C ALA A 101 -13.42 1.69 -5.23
N TYR A 102 -13.61 1.63 -3.91
CA TYR A 102 -14.28 2.66 -3.13
C TYR A 102 -13.25 3.37 -2.24
N LEU A 103 -13.22 4.70 -2.30
CA LEU A 103 -12.42 5.53 -1.39
C LEU A 103 -13.30 5.96 -0.22
N ALA A 104 -12.92 5.55 0.99
CA ALA A 104 -13.51 6.02 2.23
C ALA A 104 -12.47 6.84 3.01
N GLU A 105 -12.79 8.10 3.27
CA GLU A 105 -12.07 8.88 4.26
C GLU A 105 -12.58 8.46 5.64
N VAL A 106 -11.68 8.02 6.50
CA VAL A 106 -11.99 7.52 7.84
C VAL A 106 -11.13 8.25 8.86
N VAL A 107 -11.71 8.60 10.00
CA VAL A 107 -11.00 9.26 11.08
C VAL A 107 -10.67 8.20 12.14
N PRO A 108 -9.38 7.93 12.43
CA PRO A 108 -9.00 7.06 13.53
C PRO A 108 -9.55 7.56 14.87
N GLU A 109 -9.90 6.63 15.75
CA GLU A 109 -10.39 6.91 17.10
C GLU A 109 -9.25 6.69 18.11
N ASP A 110 -9.17 7.54 19.15
CA ASP A 110 -8.29 7.28 20.28
C ASP A 110 -8.82 6.11 21.11
N LYS A 111 -8.03 5.04 21.21
CA LYS A 111 -8.29 3.90 22.08
C LYS A 111 -7.08 3.65 22.96
N ASN A 112 -7.13 4.16 24.19
CA ASN A 112 -6.07 4.01 25.20
C ASN A 112 -4.72 4.60 24.72
N GLY A 113 -4.75 5.72 24.01
CA GLY A 113 -3.55 6.39 23.49
C GLY A 113 -3.02 5.85 22.17
N ASP A 114 -3.66 4.82 21.59
CA ASP A 114 -3.44 4.42 20.20
C ASP A 114 -4.50 5.09 19.29
N GLN A 115 -4.15 5.32 18.03
CA GLN A 115 -5.10 5.70 16.99
C GLN A 115 -5.57 4.44 16.26
N VAL A 116 -6.87 4.15 16.29
CA VAL A 116 -7.44 2.90 15.76
C VAL A 116 -8.56 3.19 14.77
N ILE A 117 -8.47 2.61 13.59
CA ILE A 117 -9.50 2.68 12.56
C ILE A 117 -10.52 1.58 12.84
N THR A 118 -11.68 1.99 13.35
CA THR A 118 -12.70 1.08 13.84
C THR A 118 -13.72 0.73 12.76
N LEU A 119 -14.45 -0.36 12.97
CA LEU A 119 -15.63 -0.68 12.17
C LEU A 119 -16.67 0.44 12.25
N GLY A 120 -16.80 1.11 13.40
CA GLY A 120 -17.63 2.30 13.57
C GLY A 120 -17.24 3.44 12.62
N SER A 121 -15.93 3.70 12.49
CA SER A 121 -15.40 4.75 11.60
C SER A 121 -15.72 4.51 10.12
N LEU A 122 -15.84 3.25 9.70
CA LEU A 122 -16.23 2.90 8.33
C LEU A 122 -17.76 2.81 8.16
N ARG A 123 -18.48 2.33 9.19
CA ARG A 123 -19.93 2.16 9.15
C ARG A 123 -20.63 3.51 8.97
N GLY A 124 -21.53 3.56 7.99
CA GLY A 124 -22.24 4.79 7.62
C GLY A 124 -21.68 5.49 6.38
N HIS A 125 -20.40 5.28 6.03
CA HIS A 125 -19.82 5.81 4.80
C HIS A 125 -20.33 5.08 3.55
N ILE A 126 -20.62 3.78 3.68
CA ILE A 126 -20.90 2.90 2.55
C ILE A 126 -22.33 2.38 2.60
N LYS A 127 -23.20 2.98 1.76
CA LYS A 127 -24.61 2.57 1.64
C LYS A 127 -24.81 1.34 0.76
N LYS A 128 -23.93 1.13 -0.22
CA LYS A 128 -23.99 0.00 -1.16
C LYS A 128 -22.59 -0.54 -1.41
N TRP A 129 -22.42 -1.82 -1.14
CA TRP A 129 -21.21 -2.58 -1.44
C TRP A 129 -21.31 -3.11 -2.87
N ASN A 130 -20.51 -2.51 -3.77
CA ASN A 130 -20.47 -2.87 -5.19
C ASN A 130 -19.10 -2.48 -5.76
N PHE A 131 -18.07 -2.97 -5.11
CA PHE A 131 -16.65 -2.75 -5.38
C PHE A 131 -15.88 -3.93 -4.81
N GLU A 132 -14.67 -4.15 -5.28
CA GLU A 132 -13.81 -5.26 -4.85
C GLU A 132 -12.59 -4.75 -4.08
N SER A 133 -12.29 -3.46 -4.22
CA SER A 133 -11.20 -2.80 -3.52
C SER A 133 -11.73 -1.71 -2.62
N LEU A 134 -11.18 -1.62 -1.42
CA LEU A 134 -11.47 -0.56 -0.47
C LEU A 134 -10.18 0.21 -0.19
N ILE A 135 -10.22 1.51 -0.39
CA ILE A 135 -9.13 2.43 -0.07
C ILE A 135 -9.57 3.21 1.16
N LEU A 136 -8.83 3.07 2.25
CA LEU A 136 -9.03 3.85 3.46
C LEU A 136 -8.01 4.99 3.46
N LYS A 137 -8.52 6.22 3.53
CA LYS A 137 -7.70 7.42 3.69
C LYS A 137 -7.85 7.91 5.12
N THR A 138 -6.75 7.97 5.85
CA THR A 138 -6.73 8.34 7.28
C THR A 138 -6.16 9.71 7.54
N GLY A 139 -5.39 10.27 6.61
CA GLY A 139 -4.79 11.58 6.80
C GLY A 139 -4.08 12.14 5.56
N ASN A 140 -3.31 13.20 5.75
CA ASN A 140 -2.40 13.73 4.73
C ASN A 140 -0.98 13.75 5.31
N TYR A 141 -0.12 12.90 4.76
CA TYR A 141 1.28 12.79 5.18
C TYR A 141 2.16 13.65 4.26
N PRO A 142 3.07 14.48 4.81
CA PRO A 142 3.96 15.31 4.01
C PRO A 142 4.97 14.46 3.23
N GLU A 143 5.52 15.04 2.16
CA GLU A 143 6.69 14.47 1.47
C GLU A 143 7.82 14.19 2.49
N GLY A 144 8.45 13.01 2.38
CA GLY A 144 9.56 12.62 3.25
C GLY A 144 9.15 12.16 4.65
N HIS A 145 7.85 11.96 4.92
CA HIS A 145 7.39 11.50 6.23
C HIS A 145 7.94 10.10 6.56
N ASP A 146 8.45 9.96 7.78
CA ASP A 146 8.98 8.72 8.34
C ASP A 146 8.04 8.25 9.46
N PHE A 147 7.36 7.14 9.21
CA PHE A 147 6.39 6.52 10.13
C PHE A 147 7.06 5.72 11.26
N SER A 148 8.38 5.62 11.26
CA SER A 148 9.10 4.76 12.20
C SER A 148 9.00 5.28 13.63
N ASN A 149 8.61 4.39 14.55
CA ASN A 149 8.32 4.68 15.97
C ASN A 149 7.25 5.76 16.18
N THR A 150 6.40 6.03 15.21
CA THR A 150 5.28 6.99 15.38
C THR A 150 3.99 6.28 15.78
N ASN A 151 3.96 4.94 15.78
CA ASN A 151 2.75 4.12 15.95
C ASN A 151 1.58 4.63 15.09
N PRO A 152 1.69 4.57 13.75
CA PRO A 152 0.64 5.02 12.85
C PRO A 152 -0.70 4.34 13.16
N PRO A 153 -1.84 4.94 12.77
CA PRO A 153 -3.12 4.29 12.95
C PRO A 153 -3.14 2.87 12.37
N TYR A 154 -3.90 1.97 12.99
CA TYR A 154 -4.03 0.59 12.53
C TYR A 154 -5.50 0.13 12.60
N LEU A 155 -5.81 -0.99 11.95
CA LEU A 155 -7.17 -1.48 11.82
C LEU A 155 -7.53 -2.40 12.98
N GLU A 156 -8.74 -2.26 13.53
CA GLU A 156 -9.22 -3.22 14.51
C GLU A 156 -9.65 -4.56 13.85
N PRO A 157 -9.51 -5.70 14.55
CA PRO A 157 -9.90 -7.02 14.05
C PRO A 157 -11.32 -7.13 13.49
N GLU A 158 -12.28 -6.45 14.12
CA GLU A 158 -13.69 -6.46 13.73
C GLU A 158 -13.89 -5.81 12.36
N LEU A 159 -13.16 -4.73 12.07
CA LEU A 159 -13.21 -4.08 10.76
C LEU A 159 -12.64 -5.00 9.67
N ILE A 160 -11.51 -5.65 9.92
CA ILE A 160 -10.89 -6.58 8.96
C ILE A 160 -11.84 -7.74 8.62
N THR A 161 -12.44 -8.33 9.65
CA THR A 161 -13.40 -9.43 9.48
C THR A 161 -14.58 -8.98 8.64
N PHE A 162 -15.15 -7.81 8.96
CA PHE A 162 -16.26 -7.25 8.22
C PHE A 162 -15.92 -6.97 6.74
N VAL A 163 -14.81 -6.29 6.43
CA VAL A 163 -14.48 -5.97 5.02
C VAL A 163 -14.25 -7.23 4.19
N LYS A 164 -13.64 -8.26 4.79
CA LYS A 164 -13.48 -9.57 4.16
C LYS A 164 -14.83 -10.24 3.89
N GLU A 165 -15.73 -10.27 4.89
CA GLU A 165 -17.08 -10.83 4.74
C GLU A 165 -17.91 -10.09 3.67
N MET A 166 -17.67 -8.79 3.49
CA MET A 166 -18.27 -8.00 2.42
C MET A 166 -17.63 -8.24 1.05
N GLY A 167 -16.66 -9.16 0.94
CA GLY A 167 -16.05 -9.56 -0.33
C GLY A 167 -14.94 -8.65 -0.84
N VAL A 168 -14.36 -7.79 0.02
CA VAL A 168 -13.19 -6.99 -0.36
C VAL A 168 -12.02 -7.91 -0.63
N ARG A 169 -11.46 -7.80 -1.84
CA ARG A 169 -10.30 -8.56 -2.30
C ARG A 169 -9.01 -7.79 -2.11
N HIS A 170 -9.06 -6.46 -2.15
CA HIS A 170 -7.92 -5.57 -1.99
C HIS A 170 -8.24 -4.46 -1.01
N LEU A 171 -7.52 -4.43 0.11
CA LEU A 171 -7.61 -3.37 1.11
C LEU A 171 -6.34 -2.51 0.99
N LEU A 172 -6.53 -1.21 0.74
CA LEU A 172 -5.46 -0.23 0.57
C LEU A 172 -5.56 0.83 1.65
N LEU A 173 -4.41 1.27 2.15
CA LEU A 173 -4.29 2.33 3.15
C LEU A 173 -3.24 3.34 2.70
N ASP A 174 -3.36 4.57 3.20
CA ASP A 174 -2.32 5.60 3.15
C ASP A 174 -1.30 5.46 4.31
N LEU A 175 -1.19 4.24 4.86
CA LEU A 175 -0.41 3.88 6.04
C LEU A 175 0.52 2.71 5.71
N PRO A 176 1.64 2.55 6.44
CA PRO A 176 2.61 1.50 6.15
C PRO A 176 2.09 0.08 6.48
N SER A 177 1.11 -0.05 7.38
CA SER A 177 0.65 -1.35 7.89
C SER A 177 -0.85 -1.34 8.22
N VAL A 178 -1.49 -2.50 8.13
CA VAL A 178 -2.84 -2.75 8.66
C VAL A 178 -2.83 -3.04 10.17
N ASP A 179 -1.69 -3.50 10.69
CA ASP A 179 -1.46 -3.85 12.09
C ASP A 179 -0.67 -2.77 12.83
N ARG A 180 -0.80 -2.74 14.15
CA ARG A 180 -0.01 -1.89 15.05
C ARG A 180 1.49 -2.08 14.82
N GLU A 181 2.26 -0.99 14.82
CA GLU A 181 3.70 -1.02 14.50
C GLU A 181 4.51 -1.96 15.40
N SER A 182 4.23 -1.96 16.70
CA SER A 182 4.83 -2.86 17.68
C SER A 182 3.74 -3.67 18.39
N ASP A 183 3.37 -4.81 17.81
CA ASP A 183 2.28 -5.66 18.28
C ASP A 183 2.73 -6.97 18.97
N GLY A 184 4.04 -7.20 19.02
CA GLY A 184 4.65 -8.43 19.55
C GLY A 184 4.67 -9.60 18.55
N GLY A 185 4.57 -9.33 17.25
CA GLY A 185 4.58 -10.34 16.18
C GLY A 185 3.23 -11.02 15.97
N LYS A 186 2.12 -10.36 16.33
CA LYS A 186 0.77 -10.94 16.25
C LYS A 186 0.22 -10.93 14.82
N VAL A 187 0.47 -9.83 14.09
CA VAL A 187 0.04 -9.56 12.71
C VAL A 187 -1.42 -9.95 12.48
N GLN A 188 -2.29 -9.56 13.42
CA GLN A 188 -3.64 -10.09 13.52
C GLN A 188 -4.50 -9.64 12.34
N ALA A 189 -4.40 -8.39 11.91
CA ALA A 189 -5.13 -7.87 10.76
C ALA A 189 -4.71 -8.58 9.47
N HIS A 190 -3.40 -8.78 9.24
CA HIS A 190 -2.91 -9.57 8.10
C HIS A 190 -3.49 -10.99 8.11
N LYS A 191 -3.40 -11.68 9.27
CA LYS A 191 -3.94 -13.04 9.43
C LYS A 191 -5.43 -13.12 9.15
N LEU A 192 -6.21 -12.20 9.72
CA LEU A 192 -7.65 -12.16 9.56
C LEU A 192 -8.08 -11.88 8.11
N PHE A 193 -7.36 -11.01 7.41
CA PHE A 193 -7.68 -10.68 6.02
C PHE A 193 -7.49 -11.89 5.09
N TRP A 194 -6.39 -12.65 5.27
CA TRP A 194 -6.08 -13.81 4.43
C TRP A 194 -6.60 -15.16 4.95
N ASN A 195 -7.31 -15.19 6.09
CA ASN A 195 -7.63 -16.44 6.80
C ASN A 195 -6.39 -17.31 7.06
N PHE A 196 -5.27 -16.67 7.44
CA PHE A 196 -4.00 -17.32 7.69
C PHE A 196 -3.87 -17.73 9.17
N PRO A 197 -3.43 -18.97 9.48
CA PRO A 197 -3.32 -19.46 10.86
C PRO A 197 -2.25 -18.73 11.71
#